data_AF-A0A9P4UVX4-F1
#
_entry.id   AF-A0A9P4UVX4-F1
#
_cell.length_a   1.000
_cell.length_b   1.000
_cell.length_c   1.000
_cell.angle_alpha   90.00
_cell.angle_beta   90.00
_cell.angle_gamma   90.00
#
_symmetry.space_group_name_H-M   'P 1'
#
loop_
_entity.id
_entity.type
_entity.pdbx_description
1 polymer ?
#
loop_
_entity_poly.entity_id
_entity_poly.type
_entity_poly.pdbx_seq_one_letter_code
_entity_poly.pdbx_strand_id
1 'polypeptide(L)'
;MLSLLDHQLKDKEYESALVSGMAVLGISGDCGGWISPLSYTPKIAAIVNVSRMLVLYQSTKIRQSETSRLVNEGLEQQEAEAQAPSHFELQQEAEAQAPSHFELVQAMVRQFMTLVEFNGKPTPIDTLQRMKAFGLKIRTDTIEEGVIDWIGDTLLYGKIQFSMPQLRSMVHGLIASTRQHLVERLMLRRVNMDGDVIDRVPMPVINWDKLVDNAAEQRVGWSFMQDDRNR
;
A
#
# COMPACT_ATOMS: atom_id res chain seq x y z
N MET A 1 11.95 18.74 16.06
CA MET A 1 10.99 18.24 15.05
C MET A 1 10.92 16.72 15.04
N LEU A 2 12.05 15.99 14.98
CA LEU A 2 12.07 14.52 15.19
C LEU A 2 11.64 14.08 16.59
N SER A 3 11.82 14.94 17.59
CA SER A 3 11.31 14.72 18.95
C SER A 3 9.80 14.44 19.01
N LEU A 4 9.04 14.94 18.03
CA LEU A 4 7.61 14.66 17.91
C LEU A 4 7.33 13.19 17.49
N LEU A 5 8.22 12.62 16.67
CA LEU A 5 8.13 11.24 16.17
C LEU A 5 8.68 10.23 17.19
N ASP A 6 9.59 10.67 18.06
CA ASP A 6 10.23 9.86 19.11
C ASP A 6 9.43 9.79 20.42
N HIS A 7 8.23 10.36 20.45
CA HIS A 7 7.45 10.44 21.68
C HIS A 7 7.00 9.04 22.15
N GLN A 8 7.45 8.63 23.33
CA GLN A 8 7.08 7.35 23.92
C GLN A 8 5.64 7.37 24.41
N LEU A 9 4.76 6.63 23.74
CA LEU A 9 3.38 6.47 24.17
C LEU A 9 3.35 5.56 25.40
N LYS A 10 3.05 6.16 26.56
CA LYS A 10 2.84 5.45 27.85
C LYS A 10 1.32 5.25 28.04
N ASP A 11 0.83 5.35 29.28
CA ASP A 11 -0.59 5.17 29.61
C ASP A 11 -1.53 6.21 28.97
N LYS A 12 -0.99 7.34 28.46
CA LYS A 12 -1.75 8.42 27.84
C LYS A 12 -1.24 8.70 26.44
N GLU A 13 -1.86 8.07 25.44
CA GLU A 13 -1.49 8.24 24.03
C GLU A 13 -1.63 9.70 23.53
N TYR A 14 -2.58 10.44 24.11
CA TYR A 14 -2.86 11.85 23.77
C TYR A 14 -1.83 12.85 24.35
N GLU A 15 -0.82 12.41 25.10
CA GLU A 15 0.32 13.26 25.42
C GLU A 15 1.20 13.52 24.18
N SER A 16 1.13 12.65 23.18
CA SER A 16 1.76 12.90 21.89
C SER A 16 1.02 14.00 21.15
N ALA A 17 1.70 15.11 20.90
CA ALA A 17 1.15 16.20 20.08
C ALA A 17 0.80 15.72 18.65
N LEU A 18 1.43 14.66 18.13
CA LEU A 18 1.09 14.09 16.83
C LEU A 18 -0.24 13.34 16.89
N VAL A 19 -0.43 12.48 17.89
CA VAL A 19 -1.68 11.71 18.07
C VAL A 19 -2.84 12.65 18.39
N SER A 20 -2.63 13.63 19.28
CA SER A 20 -3.64 14.64 19.61
C SER A 20 -3.98 15.54 18.45
N GLY A 21 -2.99 16.02 17.69
CA GLY A 21 -3.23 16.78 16.47
C GLY A 21 -4.04 15.98 15.44
N MET A 22 -3.74 14.69 15.30
CA MET A 22 -4.49 13.80 14.43
C MET A 22 -5.92 13.55 14.92
N ALA A 23 -6.14 13.42 16.23
CA ALA A 23 -7.47 13.30 16.80
C ALA A 23 -8.35 14.53 16.50
N VAL A 24 -7.78 15.74 16.63
CA VAL A 24 -8.46 16.99 16.28
C VAL A 24 -8.81 17.05 14.79
N LEU A 25 -7.90 16.59 13.92
CA LEU A 25 -8.18 16.51 12.47
C LEU A 25 -9.27 15.49 12.11
N GLY A 26 -9.68 14.64 13.06
CA GLY A 26 -10.80 13.71 12.95
C GLY A 26 -12.17 14.35 13.20
N ILE A 27 -12.23 15.61 13.66
CA ILE A 27 -13.48 16.31 13.96
C ILE A 27 -13.95 17.06 12.71
N SER A 28 -15.23 16.92 12.38
CA SER A 28 -15.90 17.66 11.31
C SER A 28 -16.29 19.05 11.83
N GLY A 29 -15.82 20.10 11.15
CA GLY A 29 -16.13 21.49 11.51
C GLY A 29 -17.59 21.89 11.28
N ASP A 30 -18.28 21.20 10.37
CA ASP A 30 -19.59 21.63 9.88
C ASP A 30 -20.76 20.99 10.64
N CYS A 31 -20.56 19.78 11.16
CA CYS A 31 -21.65 18.95 11.70
C CYS A 31 -21.49 18.59 13.19
N GLY A 32 -20.42 19.05 13.85
CA GLY A 32 -20.11 18.68 15.24
C GLY A 32 -19.84 17.18 15.47
N GLY A 33 -19.60 16.42 14.41
CA GLY A 33 -19.37 14.97 14.43
C GLY A 33 -17.95 14.57 14.02
N TRP A 34 -17.72 13.27 13.86
CA TRP A 34 -16.46 12.72 13.34
C TRP A 34 -16.47 12.69 11.81
N ILE A 35 -15.32 12.90 11.18
CA ILE A 35 -15.20 12.74 9.71
C ILE A 35 -15.19 11.26 9.33
N SER A 36 -15.69 10.96 8.12
CA SER A 36 -15.69 9.60 7.59
C SER A 36 -14.27 9.02 7.50
N PRO A 37 -14.07 7.72 7.76
CA PRO A 37 -12.81 7.01 7.52
C PRO A 37 -12.24 7.22 6.11
N LEU A 38 -13.12 7.39 5.09
CA LEU A 38 -12.74 7.71 3.71
C LEU A 38 -11.99 9.04 3.60
N SER A 39 -12.41 10.04 4.37
CA SER A 39 -11.81 11.38 4.38
C SER A 39 -10.66 11.49 5.38
N TYR A 40 -10.66 10.68 6.45
CA TYR A 40 -9.62 10.71 7.48
C TYR A 40 -8.37 9.94 7.09
N THR A 41 -8.51 8.76 6.47
CA THR A 41 -7.38 7.91 6.08
C THR A 41 -6.37 8.63 5.18
N PRO A 42 -6.77 9.44 4.19
CA PRO A 42 -5.85 10.27 3.41
C PRO A 42 -5.07 11.29 4.25
N LYS A 43 -5.70 11.89 5.28
CA LYS A 43 -5.02 12.83 6.20
C LYS A 43 -3.93 12.11 7.00
N ILE A 44 -4.25 10.93 7.54
CA ILE A 44 -3.25 10.09 8.22
C ILE A 44 -2.09 9.75 7.27
N ALA A 45 -2.40 9.35 6.04
CA ALA A 45 -1.39 9.01 5.04
C ALA A 45 -0.48 10.19 4.67
N ALA A 46 -1.04 11.41 4.59
CA ALA A 46 -0.27 12.62 4.34
C ALA A 46 0.74 12.87 5.47
N ILE A 47 0.33 12.76 6.74
CA ILE A 47 1.22 12.92 7.89
C ILE A 47 2.34 11.88 7.88
N VAL A 48 2.03 10.61 7.63
CA VAL A 48 3.06 9.55 7.52
C VAL A 48 4.07 9.87 6.40
N ASN A 49 3.61 10.38 5.25
CA ASN A 49 4.50 10.75 4.16
C ASN A 49 5.38 11.97 4.49
N VAL A 50 4.83 12.97 5.18
CA VAL A 50 5.62 14.11 5.69
C VAL A 50 6.67 13.61 6.68
N SER A 51 6.33 12.71 7.59
CA SER A 51 7.29 12.10 8.52
C SER A 51 8.41 11.36 7.80
N ARG A 52 8.12 10.61 6.73
CA ARG A 52 9.15 9.99 5.88
C ARG A 52 10.08 11.02 5.25
N MET A 53 9.52 12.11 4.72
CA MET A 53 10.32 13.18 4.13
C MET A 53 11.21 13.86 5.17
N LEU A 54 10.72 14.04 6.40
CA LEU A 54 11.52 14.59 7.51
C LEU A 54 12.66 13.67 7.91
N VAL A 55 12.43 12.35 7.95
CA VAL A 55 13.48 11.36 8.20
C VAL A 55 14.56 11.40 7.12
N LEU A 56 14.17 11.45 5.85
CA LEU A 56 15.10 11.58 4.72
C LEU A 56 15.91 12.88 4.84
N TYR A 57 15.22 14.01 5.01
CA TYR A 57 15.86 15.32 5.15
C TYR A 57 16.87 15.36 6.29
N GLN A 58 16.51 14.82 7.46
CA GLN A 58 17.43 14.77 8.59
C GLN A 58 18.64 13.88 8.31
N SER A 59 18.44 12.71 7.69
CA SER A 59 19.56 11.80 7.38
C SER A 59 20.59 12.48 6.45
N THR A 60 20.11 13.21 5.42
CA THR A 60 20.96 14.01 4.55
C THR A 60 21.67 15.12 5.32
N LYS A 61 20.97 15.80 6.23
CA LYS A 61 21.57 16.86 7.06
C LYS A 61 22.66 16.31 7.98
N ILE A 62 22.44 15.15 8.61
CA ILE A 62 23.44 14.48 9.46
C ILE A 62 24.68 14.11 8.64
N ARG A 63 24.49 13.52 7.45
CA ARG A 63 25.61 13.17 6.57
C ARG A 63 26.40 14.41 6.16
N GLN A 64 25.72 15.48 5.73
CA GLN A 64 26.37 16.73 5.38
C GLN A 64 27.20 17.30 6.53
N SER A 65 26.67 17.31 7.76
CA SER A 65 27.44 17.76 8.92
C SER A 65 28.65 16.87 9.22
N GLU A 66 28.51 15.56 9.06
CA GLU A 66 29.60 14.61 9.35
C GLU A 66 30.70 14.70 8.28
N THR A 67 30.33 14.78 7.01
CA THR A 67 31.28 15.02 5.91
C THR A 67 31.99 16.36 6.10
N SER A 68 31.27 17.44 6.46
CA SER A 68 31.91 18.73 6.75
C SER A 68 32.84 18.66 7.96
N ARG A 69 32.50 17.89 9.00
CA ARG A 69 33.37 17.69 10.16
C ARG A 69 34.67 16.97 9.77
N LEU A 70 34.56 15.88 9.01
CA LEU A 70 35.71 15.11 8.54
C LEU A 70 36.62 15.93 7.60
N VAL A 71 36.04 16.75 6.72
CA VAL A 71 36.83 17.67 5.88
C VAL A 71 37.58 18.68 6.74
N ASN A 72 36.94 19.28 7.75
CA ASN A 72 37.59 20.25 8.63
C ASN A 72 38.69 19.61 9.50
N GLU A 73 38.44 18.41 10.05
CA GLU A 73 39.45 17.65 10.81
C GLU A 73 40.65 17.27 9.93
N GLY A 74 40.41 16.89 8.68
CA GLY A 74 41.46 16.62 7.69
C GLY A 74 42.28 17.86 7.34
N LEU A 75 41.64 19.03 7.21
CA LEU A 75 42.33 20.31 7.00
C LEU A 75 43.22 20.69 8.19
N GLU A 76 42.72 20.57 9.43
CA GLU A 76 43.49 20.88 10.65
C GLU A 76 44.70 19.95 10.84
N GLN A 77 44.56 18.66 10.51
CA GLN A 77 45.66 17.69 10.60
C GLN A 77 46.71 17.91 9.50
N GLN A 78 46.31 18.39 8.33
CA GLN A 78 47.20 18.58 7.18
C GLN A 78 47.85 19.97 7.14
N GLU A 79 47.32 20.99 7.82
CA GLU A 79 48.07 22.23 8.08
C GLU A 79 49.37 21.97 8.86
N ALA A 80 49.45 20.84 9.58
CA ALA A 80 50.66 20.38 10.26
C ALA A 80 51.63 19.58 9.35
N GLU A 81 51.18 19.08 8.19
CA GLU A 81 51.97 18.25 7.27
C GLU A 81 52.21 18.98 5.92
N ALA A 82 53.46 19.11 5.50
CA ALA A 82 53.92 20.07 4.48
C ALA A 82 53.42 19.85 3.02
N GLN A 83 52.37 19.06 2.78
CA GLN A 83 51.90 18.69 1.46
C GLN A 83 50.36 18.67 1.41
N ALA A 84 49.76 19.78 0.95
CA ALA A 84 48.31 19.93 0.89
C ALA A 84 47.72 19.22 -0.36
N PRO A 85 46.92 18.15 -0.21
CA PRO A 85 46.06 17.67 -1.29
C PRO A 85 45.00 18.72 -1.64
N SER A 86 44.40 18.59 -2.82
CA SER A 86 43.34 19.50 -3.24
C SER A 86 42.10 19.31 -2.35
N HIS A 87 41.37 20.40 -2.07
CA HIS A 87 40.09 20.35 -1.33
C HIS A 87 39.12 19.30 -1.89
N PHE A 88 39.22 18.99 -3.17
CA PHE A 88 38.40 17.96 -3.85
C PHE A 88 38.75 16.53 -3.42
N GLU A 89 40.02 16.22 -3.18
CA GLU A 89 40.47 14.90 -2.72
C GLU A 89 40.05 14.66 -1.27
N LEU A 90 40.22 15.66 -0.41
CA LEU A 90 39.75 15.65 0.98
C LEU A 90 38.24 15.42 1.09
N GLN A 91 37.46 16.05 0.21
CA GLN A 91 36.03 15.86 0.16
C GLN A 91 35.65 14.42 -0.23
N GLN A 92 36.36 13.81 -1.20
CA GLN A 92 36.12 12.42 -1.58
C GLN A 92 36.47 11.44 -0.46
N GLU A 93 37.58 11.65 0.24
CA GLU A 93 37.98 10.81 1.38
C GLU A 93 36.97 10.92 2.52
N ALA A 94 36.53 12.15 2.84
CA ALA A 94 35.50 12.38 3.85
C ALA A 94 34.14 11.77 3.45
N GLU A 95 33.76 11.81 2.17
CA GLU A 95 32.55 11.17 1.67
C GLU A 95 32.59 9.65 1.71
N ALA A 96 33.77 9.05 1.55
CA ALA A 96 34.00 7.61 1.65
C ALA A 96 34.01 7.13 3.10
N GLN A 97 34.49 7.96 4.04
CA GLN A 97 34.55 7.64 5.46
C GLN A 97 33.24 7.94 6.20
N ALA A 98 32.45 8.91 5.73
CA ALA A 98 31.15 9.23 6.30
C ALA A 98 30.15 8.07 6.13
N PRO A 99 29.22 7.86 7.09
CA PRO A 99 28.16 6.87 6.97
C PRO A 99 27.36 7.06 5.68
N SER A 100 26.97 5.94 5.06
CA SER A 100 26.20 6.00 3.83
C SER A 100 24.80 6.59 4.09
N HIS A 101 24.25 7.27 3.09
CA HIS A 101 22.86 7.75 3.16
C HIS A 101 21.89 6.62 3.50
N PHE A 102 22.12 5.43 2.94
CA PHE A 102 21.27 4.27 3.18
C PHE A 102 21.29 3.83 4.65
N GLU A 103 22.47 3.72 5.26
CA GLU A 103 22.61 3.32 6.67
C GLU A 103 21.92 4.32 7.62
N LEU A 104 22.11 5.62 7.38
CA LEU A 104 21.47 6.66 8.19
C LEU A 104 19.94 6.62 8.05
N VAL A 105 19.43 6.52 6.82
CA VAL A 105 17.98 6.38 6.59
C VAL A 105 17.45 5.10 7.23
N GLN A 106 18.15 3.97 7.08
CA GLN A 106 17.73 2.69 7.64
C GLN A 106 17.65 2.75 9.17
N ALA A 107 18.65 3.35 9.83
CA ALA A 107 18.65 3.55 11.28
C ALA A 107 17.45 4.41 11.72
N MET A 108 17.22 5.54 11.06
CA MET A 108 16.10 6.43 11.39
C MET A 108 14.73 5.82 11.08
N VAL A 109 14.59 5.07 9.98
CA VAL A 109 13.35 4.36 9.64
C VAL A 109 13.06 3.29 10.69
N ARG A 110 14.07 2.50 11.10
CA ARG A 110 13.92 1.52 12.19
C ARG A 110 13.46 2.19 13.48
N GLN A 111 14.04 3.35 13.81
CA GLN A 111 13.69 4.07 15.04
C GLN A 111 12.27 4.66 15.01
N PHE A 112 11.86 5.32 13.91
CA PHE A 112 10.65 6.16 13.91
C PHE A 112 9.50 5.64 13.05
N MET A 113 9.78 4.83 12.03
CA MET A 113 8.82 4.53 10.95
C MET A 113 8.40 3.06 10.88
N THR A 114 9.03 2.18 11.64
CA THR A 114 8.65 0.76 11.66
C THR A 114 7.45 0.51 12.57
N LEU A 115 6.65 -0.48 12.19
CA LEU A 115 5.64 -1.03 13.08
C LEU A 115 6.35 -1.78 14.20
N VAL A 116 5.84 -1.61 15.41
CA VAL A 116 6.48 -2.14 16.60
C VAL A 116 6.40 -3.66 16.61
N GLU A 117 7.56 -4.31 16.77
CA GLU A 117 7.68 -5.76 16.96
C GLU A 117 7.04 -6.20 18.30
N PHE A 118 6.73 -7.48 18.46
CA PHE A 118 6.10 -8.01 19.68
C PHE A 118 6.92 -7.62 20.94
N ASN A 119 6.27 -6.99 21.93
CA ASN A 119 6.86 -6.38 23.15
C ASN A 119 7.64 -5.06 23.00
N GLY A 120 7.68 -4.43 21.81
CA GLY A 120 8.24 -3.09 21.67
C GLY A 120 7.32 -1.99 22.21
N LYS A 121 7.85 -0.77 22.39
CA LYS A 121 7.06 0.38 22.85
C LYS A 121 6.37 1.08 21.68
N PRO A 122 5.06 1.40 21.78
CA PRO A 122 4.32 2.07 20.72
C PRO A 122 4.87 3.47 20.43
N THR A 123 5.05 3.78 19.15
CA THR A 123 5.42 5.12 18.68
C THR A 123 4.19 5.83 18.10
N PRO A 124 4.20 7.17 17.98
CA PRO A 124 3.10 7.92 17.39
C PRO A 124 2.83 7.48 15.95
N ILE A 125 3.89 7.20 15.19
CA ILE A 125 3.78 6.72 13.80
C ILE A 125 3.22 5.30 13.74
N ASP A 126 3.57 4.41 14.67
CA ASP A 126 2.96 3.07 14.75
C ASP A 126 1.44 3.17 14.95
N THR A 127 1.00 4.02 15.87
CA THR A 127 -0.43 4.28 16.12
C THR A 127 -1.13 4.80 14.86
N LEU A 128 -0.54 5.78 14.18
CA LEU A 128 -1.10 6.31 12.92
C LEU A 128 -1.12 5.27 11.79
N GLN A 129 -0.08 4.45 11.69
CA GLN A 129 0.01 3.41 10.67
C GLN A 129 -1.03 2.30 10.90
N ARG A 130 -1.34 1.97 12.17
CA ARG A 130 -2.44 1.08 12.57
C ARG A 130 -3.80 1.71 12.27
N MET A 131 -4.03 2.98 12.61
CA MET A 131 -5.25 3.70 12.27
C MET A 131 -5.50 3.73 10.76
N LYS A 132 -4.44 3.95 9.97
CA LYS A 132 -4.51 3.89 8.51
C LYS A 132 -4.90 2.50 8.00
N ALA A 133 -4.28 1.44 8.54
CA ALA A 133 -4.60 0.06 8.17
C ALA A 133 -6.06 -0.30 8.51
N PHE A 134 -6.54 0.16 9.67
CA PHE A 134 -7.92 -0.01 10.08
C PHE A 134 -8.89 0.76 9.18
N GLY A 135 -8.62 2.03 8.86
CA GLY A 135 -9.44 2.81 7.92
C GLY A 135 -9.47 2.21 6.52
N LEU A 136 -8.35 1.62 6.07
CA LEU A 136 -8.28 0.87 4.81
C LEU A 136 -9.17 -0.39 4.85
N LYS A 137 -9.18 -1.11 5.98
CA LYS A 137 -10.06 -2.26 6.19
C LYS A 137 -11.53 -1.86 6.14
N ILE A 138 -11.93 -0.80 6.85
CA ILE A 138 -13.31 -0.28 6.79
C ILE A 138 -13.71 0.00 5.34
N ARG A 139 -12.87 0.68 4.58
CA ARG A 139 -13.16 0.99 3.16
C ARG A 139 -13.40 -0.25 2.30
N THR A 140 -12.78 -1.37 2.65
CA THR A 140 -12.83 -2.59 1.83
C THR A 140 -13.99 -3.48 2.27
N ASP A 141 -14.21 -3.59 3.58
CA ASP A 141 -15.15 -4.56 4.18
C ASP A 141 -16.52 -3.93 4.50
N THR A 142 -16.62 -2.60 4.58
CA THR A 142 -17.84 -1.89 5.00
C THR A 142 -18.43 -1.10 3.83
N ILE A 143 -19.68 -1.40 3.48
CA ILE A 143 -20.47 -0.61 2.53
C ILE A 143 -20.92 0.66 3.27
N GLU A 144 -20.26 1.78 3.02
CA GLU A 144 -20.60 3.08 3.61
C GLU A 144 -21.63 3.82 2.74
N GLU A 145 -22.50 4.60 3.40
CA GLU A 145 -23.54 5.41 2.78
C GLU A 145 -22.91 6.42 1.80
N GLY A 146 -23.42 6.49 0.57
CA GLY A 146 -22.93 7.41 -0.47
C GLY A 146 -21.91 6.83 -1.47
N VAL A 147 -21.52 5.55 -1.35
CA VAL A 147 -20.69 4.88 -2.38
C VAL A 147 -21.55 4.31 -3.52
N ILE A 148 -22.74 3.83 -3.19
CA ILE A 148 -23.74 3.33 -4.13
C ILE A 148 -24.99 4.18 -3.94
N ASP A 149 -25.37 4.92 -4.98
CA ASP A 149 -26.65 5.63 -5.03
C ASP A 149 -27.55 4.98 -6.07
N TRP A 150 -28.85 4.93 -5.78
CA TRP A 150 -29.83 4.32 -6.67
C TRP A 150 -30.92 5.33 -7.00
N ILE A 151 -30.87 5.83 -8.24
CA ILE A 151 -31.85 6.80 -8.75
C ILE A 151 -32.71 6.07 -9.77
N GLY A 152 -33.87 5.60 -9.32
CA GLY A 152 -34.78 4.80 -10.14
C GLY A 152 -34.12 3.51 -10.64
N ASP A 153 -33.90 3.40 -11.94
CA ASP A 153 -33.28 2.22 -12.59
C ASP A 153 -31.76 2.38 -12.83
N THR A 154 -31.15 3.44 -12.29
CA THR A 154 -29.76 3.79 -12.54
C THR A 154 -28.93 3.74 -11.27
N LEU A 155 -27.89 2.90 -11.27
CA LEU A 155 -26.95 2.74 -10.19
C LEU A 155 -25.75 3.66 -10.41
N LEU A 156 -25.44 4.46 -9.40
CA LEU A 156 -24.25 5.30 -9.33
C LEU A 156 -23.24 4.61 -8.42
N TYR A 157 -22.05 4.33 -8.94
CA TYR A 157 -20.92 3.82 -8.15
C TYR A 157 -19.68 4.68 -8.44
N GLY A 158 -19.30 5.51 -7.47
CA GLY A 158 -18.20 6.47 -7.63
C GLY A 158 -18.44 7.44 -8.79
N LYS A 159 -17.63 7.32 -9.87
CA LYS A 159 -17.78 8.13 -11.10
C LYS A 159 -18.51 7.40 -12.22
N ILE A 160 -18.93 6.17 -12.00
CA ILE A 160 -19.57 5.33 -13.01
C ILE A 160 -21.07 5.34 -12.74
N GLN A 161 -21.83 5.65 -13.78
CA GLN A 161 -23.29 5.57 -13.77
C GLN A 161 -23.72 4.57 -14.82
N PHE A 162 -24.55 3.60 -14.44
CA PHE A 162 -25.13 2.67 -15.40
C PHE A 162 -26.56 2.29 -15.03
N SER A 163 -27.41 2.11 -16.04
CA SER A 163 -28.76 1.59 -15.84
C SER A 163 -28.76 0.07 -15.70
N MET A 164 -29.81 -0.51 -15.13
CA MET A 164 -29.95 -1.97 -15.07
C MET A 164 -29.91 -2.66 -16.45
N PRO A 165 -30.48 -2.10 -17.53
CA PRO A 165 -30.27 -2.61 -18.89
C PRO A 165 -28.81 -2.60 -19.33
N GLN A 166 -28.05 -1.54 -19.01
CA GLN A 166 -26.63 -1.46 -19.33
C GLN A 166 -25.81 -2.47 -18.53
N LEU A 167 -26.08 -2.63 -17.23
CA LEU A 167 -25.47 -3.65 -16.38
C LEU A 167 -25.74 -5.04 -16.95
N ARG A 168 -26.99 -5.34 -17.32
CA ARG A 168 -27.38 -6.63 -17.90
C ARG A 168 -26.64 -6.89 -19.20
N SER A 169 -26.57 -5.91 -20.10
CA SER A 169 -25.81 -6.02 -21.35
C SER A 169 -24.31 -6.21 -21.10
N MET A 170 -23.74 -5.53 -20.11
CA MET A 170 -22.34 -5.71 -19.72
C MET A 170 -22.08 -7.13 -19.19
N VAL A 171 -22.96 -7.66 -18.32
CA VAL A 171 -22.84 -9.03 -17.81
C VAL A 171 -22.98 -10.06 -18.93
N HIS A 172 -23.94 -9.88 -19.84
CA HIS A 172 -24.07 -10.76 -21.00
C HIS A 172 -22.83 -10.68 -21.92
N GLY A 173 -22.30 -9.48 -22.15
CA GLY A 173 -21.06 -9.28 -22.90
C GLY A 173 -19.86 -9.96 -22.24
N LEU A 174 -19.72 -9.81 -20.91
CA LEU A 174 -18.68 -10.48 -20.13
C LEU A 174 -18.79 -12.00 -20.27
N ILE A 175 -19.98 -12.57 -20.09
CA ILE A 175 -20.23 -14.02 -20.26
C ILE A 175 -19.86 -14.47 -21.67
N ALA A 176 -20.29 -13.74 -22.70
CA ALA A 176 -19.97 -14.05 -24.09
C ALA A 176 -18.46 -14.00 -24.36
N SER A 177 -17.78 -12.94 -23.90
CA SER A 177 -16.33 -12.81 -24.03
C SER A 177 -15.57 -13.88 -23.26
N THR A 178 -15.95 -14.19 -22.02
CA THR A 178 -15.33 -15.28 -21.24
C THR A 178 -15.55 -16.62 -21.91
N ARG A 179 -16.74 -16.88 -22.47
CA ARG A 179 -17.02 -18.10 -23.24
C ARG A 179 -16.13 -18.22 -24.46
N GLN A 180 -15.97 -17.13 -25.23
CA GLN A 180 -15.08 -17.10 -26.38
C GLN A 180 -13.62 -17.34 -25.97
N HIS A 181 -13.15 -16.66 -24.92
CA HIS A 181 -11.79 -16.84 -24.41
C HIS A 181 -11.55 -18.27 -23.88
N LEU A 182 -12.53 -18.87 -23.22
CA LEU A 182 -12.46 -20.25 -22.74
C LEU A 182 -12.34 -21.22 -23.94
N VAL A 183 -13.11 -21.00 -24.99
CA VAL A 183 -13.08 -21.84 -26.20
C VAL A 183 -11.77 -21.67 -26.99
N GLU A 184 -11.37 -20.43 -27.24
CA GLU A 184 -10.19 -20.12 -28.06
C GLU A 184 -8.88 -20.40 -27.32
N ARG A 185 -8.75 -19.88 -26.09
CA ARG A 185 -7.47 -19.87 -25.36
C ARG A 185 -7.29 -21.04 -24.41
N LEU A 186 -8.36 -21.51 -23.77
CA LEU A 186 -8.27 -22.62 -22.80
C LEU A 186 -8.47 -23.98 -23.49
N MET A 187 -9.49 -24.10 -24.34
CA MET A 187 -9.74 -25.33 -25.12
C MET A 187 -8.94 -25.41 -26.43
N LEU A 188 -8.15 -24.37 -26.76
CA LEU A 188 -7.31 -24.30 -27.95
C LEU A 188 -8.06 -24.58 -29.27
N ARG A 189 -9.33 -24.19 -29.34
CA ARG A 189 -10.16 -24.40 -30.54
C ARG A 189 -10.05 -23.25 -31.50
N ARG A 190 -10.12 -23.56 -32.80
CA ARG A 190 -10.13 -22.52 -33.83
C ARG A 190 -11.53 -21.91 -33.93
N VAL A 191 -11.59 -20.60 -33.80
CA VAL A 191 -12.81 -19.80 -33.81
C VAL A 191 -12.77 -18.84 -35.01
N ASN A 192 -13.88 -18.67 -35.71
CA ASN A 192 -14.03 -17.68 -36.79
C ASN A 192 -14.07 -16.25 -36.22
N MET A 193 -13.97 -15.25 -37.11
CA MET A 193 -14.11 -13.81 -36.75
C MET A 193 -15.42 -13.51 -36.00
N ASP A 194 -16.47 -14.30 -36.21
CA ASP A 194 -17.79 -14.14 -35.57
C ASP A 194 -17.93 -14.88 -34.22
N GLY A 195 -16.86 -15.54 -33.74
CA GLY A 195 -16.89 -16.26 -32.46
C GLY A 195 -17.40 -17.71 -32.53
N ASP A 196 -17.71 -18.21 -33.73
CA ASP A 196 -18.15 -19.59 -33.95
C ASP A 196 -16.99 -20.57 -34.07
N VAL A 197 -17.14 -21.74 -33.46
CA VAL A 197 -16.15 -22.83 -33.48
C VAL A 197 -16.08 -23.44 -34.88
N ILE A 198 -14.91 -23.38 -35.52
CA ILE A 198 -14.64 -23.95 -36.85
C ILE A 198 -14.49 -25.48 -36.76
N ASP A 199 -14.02 -25.97 -35.62
CA ASP A 199 -13.75 -27.39 -35.40
C ASP A 199 -15.05 -28.21 -35.28
N ARG A 200 -15.15 -29.30 -36.06
CA ARG A 200 -16.32 -30.21 -36.11
C ARG A 200 -16.53 -31.08 -34.87
N VAL A 201 -15.67 -30.96 -33.85
CA VAL A 201 -15.80 -31.75 -32.62
C VAL A 201 -16.88 -31.09 -31.76
N PRO A 202 -17.92 -31.79 -31.28
CA PRO A 202 -18.90 -31.19 -30.37
C PRO A 202 -18.22 -30.66 -29.11
N MET A 203 -18.74 -29.59 -28.52
CA MET A 203 -18.25 -29.10 -27.23
C MET A 203 -18.54 -30.17 -26.17
N PRO A 204 -17.59 -30.53 -25.29
CA PRO A 204 -17.88 -31.42 -24.18
C PRO A 204 -18.98 -30.79 -23.32
N VAL A 205 -20.09 -31.51 -23.15
CA VAL A 205 -21.19 -31.06 -22.29
C VAL A 205 -20.73 -31.26 -20.86
N ILE A 206 -20.30 -30.18 -20.22
CA ILE A 206 -19.98 -30.18 -18.80
C ILE A 206 -21.28 -29.88 -18.04
N ASN A 207 -21.76 -30.84 -17.26
CA ASN A 207 -22.94 -30.68 -16.40
C ASN A 207 -22.56 -29.87 -15.15
N TRP A 208 -22.38 -28.56 -15.31
CA TRP A 208 -21.96 -27.65 -14.23
C TRP A 208 -22.84 -27.75 -12.97
N ASP A 209 -24.14 -27.98 -13.13
CA ASP A 209 -25.09 -28.10 -12.01
C ASP A 209 -24.88 -29.36 -11.15
N LYS A 210 -24.15 -30.35 -11.67
CA LYS A 210 -23.87 -31.62 -10.99
C LYS A 210 -22.42 -31.71 -10.49
N LEU A 211 -21.57 -30.74 -10.82
CA LEU A 211 -20.18 -30.71 -10.39
C LEU A 211 -20.09 -30.23 -8.95
N VAL A 212 -19.52 -31.06 -8.09
CA VAL A 212 -19.32 -30.77 -6.67
C VAL A 212 -17.83 -30.78 -6.37
N ASP A 213 -17.31 -29.69 -5.81
CA ASP A 213 -15.93 -29.64 -5.32
C ASP A 213 -15.85 -30.05 -3.84
N ASN A 214 -14.69 -30.49 -3.40
CA ASN A 214 -14.37 -30.68 -1.99
C ASN A 214 -13.45 -29.56 -1.52
N ALA A 215 -14.04 -28.45 -1.05
CA ALA A 215 -13.31 -27.26 -0.61
C ALA A 215 -12.39 -27.49 0.61
N ALA A 216 -12.49 -28.64 1.28
CA ALA A 216 -11.58 -29.01 2.38
C ALA A 216 -10.27 -29.66 1.89
N GLU A 217 -10.19 -30.07 0.63
CA GLU A 217 -9.02 -30.75 0.08
C GLU A 217 -7.98 -29.73 -0.43
N GLN A 218 -6.86 -29.61 0.29
CA GLN A 218 -5.81 -28.61 0.01
C GLN A 218 -4.60 -29.19 -0.72
N ARG A 219 -4.66 -30.45 -1.17
CA ARG A 219 -3.55 -31.08 -1.88
C ARG A 219 -3.23 -30.34 -3.19
N VAL A 220 -1.95 -30.02 -3.39
CA VAL A 220 -1.47 -29.43 -4.65
C VAL A 220 -1.74 -30.39 -5.81
N GLY A 221 -2.43 -29.90 -6.85
CA GLY A 221 -2.87 -30.71 -7.99
C GLY A 221 -4.24 -31.39 -7.82
N TRP A 222 -4.97 -31.10 -6.74
CA TRP A 222 -6.40 -31.42 -6.63
C TRP A 222 -7.21 -30.65 -7.68
N SER A 223 -8.22 -31.31 -8.22
CA SER A 223 -9.23 -30.73 -9.10
C SER A 223 -10.55 -31.43 -8.83
N PHE A 224 -11.67 -30.72 -8.96
CA PHE A 224 -13.02 -31.29 -8.87
C PHE A 224 -13.22 -32.52 -9.78
N MET A 225 -12.44 -32.67 -10.86
CA MET A 225 -12.46 -33.87 -11.72
C MET A 225 -12.00 -35.16 -11.01
N GLN A 226 -11.29 -35.05 -9.88
CA GLN A 226 -10.84 -36.17 -9.06
C GLN A 226 -11.84 -36.54 -7.96
N ASP A 227 -12.90 -35.75 -7.77
CA ASP A 227 -13.96 -36.05 -6.80
C ASP A 227 -14.83 -37.21 -7.30
N ASP A 228 -15.02 -38.22 -6.46
CA ASP A 228 -15.80 -39.42 -6.80
C ASP A 228 -17.28 -39.10 -7.12
N ARG A 229 -17.78 -37.95 -6.65
CA ARG A 229 -19.15 -37.47 -6.93
C ARG A 229 -19.33 -36.95 -8.35
N ASN A 230 -18.23 -36.66 -9.06
CA ASN A 230 -18.21 -36.07 -10.40
C ASN A 230 -17.91 -37.08 -11.52
N ARG A 231 -17.92 -38.38 -11.20
CA ARG A 231 -17.73 -39.48 -12.17
C ARG A 231 -19.03 -39.92 -12.85
#